data_AF-A0A950SMP6-F1
#
_entry.id   AF-A0A950SMP6-F1
#
_cell.length_a   1.000
_cell.length_b   1.000
_cell.length_c   1.000
_cell.angle_alpha   90.00
_cell.angle_beta   90.00
_cell.angle_gamma   90.00
#
_symmetry.space_group_name_H-M   'P 1'
#
loop_
_entity.id
_entity.type
_entity.pdbx_description
1 polymer ?
#
loop_
_entity_poly.entity_id
_entity_poly.type
_entity_poly.pdbx_seq_one_letter_code
_entity_poly.pdbx_strand_id
1 'polypeptide(L)'
;MSNRPLRLVLVVTRLWLPVLIAVVGAVAIVVGHGNSPMAAAGVGLIIVGLIVWMVNWMFRMSVASNRDREREEAAREYFDRHGRWPDE
;
A
#
# COMPACT_ATOMS: atom_id res chain seq x y z
N MET A 1 -25.01 0.72 4.42
CA MET A 1 -24.42 -0.61 4.69
C MET A 1 -23.02 -0.41 5.28
N SER A 2 -22.73 -1.06 6.41
CA SER A 2 -21.51 -0.81 7.19
C SER A 2 -20.27 -1.38 6.48
N ASN A 3 -19.55 -0.56 5.71
CA ASN A 3 -18.31 -0.95 5.00
C ASN A 3 -17.08 -1.09 5.93
N ARG A 4 -17.29 -1.07 7.26
CA ARG A 4 -16.25 -1.19 8.27
C ARG A 4 -15.38 -2.47 8.15
N PRO A 5 -15.92 -3.68 7.87
CA PRO A 5 -15.09 -4.88 7.82
C PRO A 5 -14.15 -4.87 6.61
N LEU A 6 -14.62 -4.40 5.44
CA LEU A 6 -13.79 -4.25 4.24
C LEU A 6 -12.64 -3.26 4.45
N ARG A 7 -12.91 -2.12 5.11
CA ARG A 7 -11.87 -1.14 5.42
C ARG A 7 -10.83 -1.70 6.39
N LEU A 8 -11.25 -2.48 7.39
CA LEU A 8 -10.36 -3.18 8.32
C LEU A 8 -9.48 -4.21 7.60
N VAL A 9 -10.06 -5.05 6.76
CA VAL A 9 -9.32 -6.06 5.98
C VAL A 9 -8.27 -5.40 5.09
N LEU A 10 -8.61 -4.29 4.42
CA LEU A 10 -7.66 -3.54 3.59
C LEU A 10 -6.53 -2.92 4.42
N VAL A 11 -6.82 -2.38 5.61
CA VAL A 11 -5.78 -1.80 6.50
C VAL A 11 -4.87 -2.90 7.05
N VAL A 12 -5.44 -4.02 7.48
CA VAL A 12 -4.68 -5.16 8.00
C VAL A 12 -3.75 -5.73 6.91
N THR A 13 -4.29 -6.02 5.73
CA THR A 13 -3.50 -6.64 4.65
C THR A 13 -2.47 -5.69 4.04
N ARG A 14 -2.75 -4.39 3.96
CA ARG A 14 -1.86 -3.44 3.26
C ARG A 14 -0.86 -2.72 4.17
N LEU A 15 -1.19 -2.56 5.46
CA LEU A 15 -0.34 -1.88 6.43
C LEU A 15 0.29 -2.85 7.42
N TRP A 16 -0.51 -3.73 8.04
CA TRP A 16 -0.03 -4.60 9.11
C TRP A 16 0.77 -5.79 8.59
N LEU A 17 0.39 -6.37 7.46
CA LEU A 17 1.12 -7.50 6.85
C LEU A 17 2.61 -7.17 6.55
N PRO A 18 2.95 -6.09 5.79
CA PRO A 18 4.35 -5.77 5.53
C PRO A 18 5.12 -5.40 6.80
N VAL A 19 4.49 -4.68 7.73
CA VAL A 19 5.10 -4.33 9.03
C VAL A 19 5.42 -5.58 9.83
N LEU A 20 4.51 -6.55 9.89
CA LEU A 20 4.73 -7.79 10.63
C LEU A 20 5.87 -8.60 10.02
N ILE A 21 5.94 -8.70 8.69
CA ILE A 21 7.04 -9.41 7.99
C ILE A 21 8.39 -8.73 8.30
N ALA A 22 8.45 -7.39 8.25
CA ALA A 22 9.67 -6.65 8.58
C ALA A 22 10.10 -6.84 10.05
N VAL A 23 9.14 -6.83 10.99
CA VAL A 23 9.41 -7.07 12.42
C VAL A 23 9.93 -8.49 12.65
N VAL A 24 9.32 -9.51 12.02
CA VAL A 24 9.79 -10.90 12.11
C VAL A 24 11.21 -11.03 11.54
N GLY A 25 11.51 -10.39 10.41
CA GLY A 25 12.86 -10.36 9.85
C GLY A 25 13.87 -9.69 10.78
N ALA A 26 13.52 -8.56 11.40
CA ALA A 26 14.38 -7.87 12.37
C ALA A 26 14.64 -8.74 13.62
N VAL A 27 13.61 -9.40 14.16
CA VAL A 27 13.74 -10.31 15.31
C VAL A 27 14.66 -11.48 14.96
N ALA A 28 14.53 -12.06 13.77
CA ALA A 28 15.40 -13.17 13.33
C ALA A 28 16.88 -12.75 13.22
N ILE A 29 17.16 -11.50 12.80
CA ILE A 29 18.53 -10.96 12.79
C ILE A 29 19.08 -10.78 14.22
N VAL A 30 18.28 -10.21 15.12
CA VAL A 30 18.68 -9.96 16.51
C VAL A 30 18.94 -11.28 17.25
N VAL A 31 18.08 -12.28 17.08
CA VAL A 31 18.23 -13.60 17.69
C VAL A 31 19.39 -14.38 17.05
N GLY A 32 19.54 -14.27 15.72
CA GLY A 32 20.50 -15.05 14.96
C GLY A 32 21.95 -14.82 15.36
N HIS A 33 22.33 -13.63 15.82
CA HIS A 33 23.73 -13.20 16.02
C HIS A 33 24.61 -13.37 14.75
N GLY A 34 25.60 -12.49 14.56
CA GLY A 34 26.35 -12.41 13.29
C GLY A 34 27.02 -13.73 12.87
N ASN A 35 26.82 -14.11 11.59
CA ASN A 35 27.27 -15.34 10.91
C ASN A 35 26.46 -16.63 11.14
N SER A 36 25.24 -16.57 11.68
CA SER A 36 24.35 -17.75 11.68
C SER A 36 23.47 -17.83 10.42
N PRO A 37 23.10 -19.04 9.97
CA PRO A 37 22.09 -19.23 8.91
C PRO A 37 20.75 -18.55 9.23
N MET A 38 20.43 -18.42 10.53
CA MET A 38 19.23 -17.74 11.02
C MET A 38 19.29 -16.22 10.77
N ALA A 39 20.45 -15.59 10.92
CA ALA A 39 20.64 -14.18 10.59
C ALA A 39 20.47 -13.93 9.08
N ALA A 40 20.99 -14.82 8.22
CA ALA A 40 20.79 -14.74 6.77
C ALA A 40 19.31 -14.89 6.36
N ALA A 41 18.59 -15.82 6.99
CA ALA A 41 17.15 -15.95 6.81
C ALA A 41 16.39 -14.69 7.25
N GLY A 42 16.81 -14.05 8.34
CA GLY A 42 16.25 -12.79 8.81
C GLY A 42 16.38 -11.64 7.79
N VAL A 43 17.55 -11.50 7.15
CA VAL A 43 17.75 -10.53 6.06
C VAL A 43 16.82 -10.83 4.89
N GLY A 44 16.68 -12.10 4.50
CA GLY A 44 15.74 -12.52 3.46
C GLY A 44 14.30 -12.12 3.78
N LEU A 45 13.85 -12.32 5.02
CA LEU A 45 12.52 -11.90 5.47
C LEU A 45 12.32 -10.39 5.43
N ILE A 46 13.34 -9.60 5.78
CA ILE A 46 13.28 -8.13 5.65
C ILE A 46 13.11 -7.74 4.18
N ILE A 47 13.87 -8.34 3.26
CA ILE A 47 13.76 -8.07 1.82
C ILE A 47 12.35 -8.41 1.32
N VAL A 48 11.81 -9.56 1.70
CA VAL A 48 10.43 -9.94 1.35
C VAL A 48 9.42 -8.94 1.90
N GLY A 49 9.57 -8.50 3.16
CA GLY A 49 8.72 -7.49 3.77
C GLY A 49 8.76 -6.16 3.01
N LEU A 50 9.96 -5.74 2.59
CA LEU A 50 10.15 -4.53 1.78
C LEU A 50 9.48 -4.64 0.41
N ILE A 51 9.62 -5.78 -0.28
CA ILE A 51 8.96 -6.01 -1.58
C ILE A 51 7.45 -5.95 -1.44
N VAL A 52 6.87 -6.65 -0.45
CA VAL A 52 5.42 -6.64 -0.19
C VAL A 52 4.93 -5.22 0.11
N TRP A 53 5.67 -4.47 0.93
CA TRP A 53 5.36 -3.07 1.21
C TRP A 53 5.38 -2.22 -0.06
N MET A 54 6.42 -2.36 -0.89
CA MET A 54 6.60 -1.58 -2.11
C MET A 54 5.50 -1.87 -3.13
N VAL A 55 5.11 -3.15 -3.31
CA VAL A 55 3.99 -3.53 -4.18
C VAL A 55 2.68 -2.89 -3.69
N ASN A 56 2.38 -2.97 -2.38
CA ASN A 56 1.20 -2.31 -1.80
C ASN A 56 1.21 -0.79 -2.02
N TRP A 57 2.39 -0.17 -1.93
CA TRP A 57 2.56 1.26 -2.17
C TRP A 57 2.29 1.64 -3.63
N MET A 58 2.82 0.87 -4.59
CA MET A 58 2.56 1.07 -6.02
C MET A 58 1.07 0.94 -6.36
N PHE A 59 0.38 -0.08 -5.82
CA PHE A 59 -1.06 -0.20 -5.98
C PHE A 59 -1.83 1.01 -5.43
N ARG A 60 -1.40 1.56 -4.29
CA ARG A 60 -2.01 2.79 -3.74
C ARG A 60 -1.85 3.97 -4.69
N MET A 61 -0.68 4.13 -5.28
CA MET A 61 -0.39 5.21 -6.23
C MET A 61 -1.20 5.06 -7.52
N SER A 62 -1.31 3.84 -8.06
CA SER A 62 -2.15 3.54 -9.23
C SER A 62 -3.62 3.88 -9.00
N VAL A 63 -4.19 3.51 -7.85
CA VAL A 63 -5.59 3.81 -7.51
C VAL A 63 -5.82 5.31 -7.28
N ALA A 64 -4.87 6.00 -6.64
CA ALA A 64 -4.95 7.45 -6.46
C ALA A 64 -4.98 8.16 -7.82
N SER A 65 -4.10 7.77 -8.75
CA SER A 65 -4.07 8.33 -10.10
C SER A 65 -5.38 8.10 -10.87
N ASN A 66 -6.02 6.93 -10.72
CA ASN A 66 -7.29 6.65 -11.39
C ASN A 66 -8.40 7.62 -10.94
N ARG A 67 -8.44 7.95 -9.64
CA ARG A 67 -9.42 8.88 -9.08
C ARG A 67 -9.24 10.29 -9.60
N ASP A 68 -8.00 10.72 -9.82
CA ASP A 68 -7.72 12.05 -10.37
C ASP A 68 -8.18 12.13 -11.83
N ARG A 69 -7.99 11.06 -12.62
CA ARG A 69 -8.53 10.97 -13.99
C ARG A 69 -10.05 10.99 -14.02
N GLU A 70 -10.71 10.22 -13.15
CA GLU A 70 -12.18 10.23 -13.03
C GLU A 70 -12.73 11.63 -12.69
N ARG A 71 -12.03 12.39 -11.83
CA ARG A 71 -12.41 13.77 -11.51
C ARG A 71 -12.25 14.70 -12.70
N GLU A 72 -11.17 14.56 -13.46
CA GLU A 72 -10.92 15.37 -14.65
C GLU A 72 -11.95 15.07 -15.75
N GLU A 73 -12.28 13.80 -15.97
CA GLU A 73 -13.33 13.38 -16.90
C GLU A 73 -14.70 13.93 -16.49
N ALA A 74 -15.05 13.87 -15.20
CA ALA A 74 -16.30 14.43 -14.70
C ALA A 74 -16.38 15.97 -14.87
N ALA A 75 -15.26 16.66 -14.69
CA ALA A 75 -15.19 18.11 -14.91
C ALA A 75 -15.38 18.47 -16.38
N ARG A 76 -14.78 17.71 -17.31
CA ARG A 76 -14.99 17.87 -18.75
C ARG A 76 -16.44 17.62 -19.16
N GLU A 77 -17.06 16.56 -18.66
CA GLU A 77 -18.47 16.26 -18.93
C GLU A 77 -19.41 17.34 -18.36
N TYR A 78 -19.04 17.96 -17.23
CA TYR A 78 -19.78 19.11 -16.70
C TYR A 78 -19.66 20.34 -17.61
N PHE A 79 -18.44 20.65 -18.07
CA PHE A 79 -18.17 21.75 -18.99
C PHE A 79 -18.92 21.57 -20.32
N ASP A 80 -18.88 20.38 -20.93
CA ASP A 80 -19.58 20.10 -22.19
C ASP A 80 -21.10 20.29 -22.07
N ARG A 81 -21.67 20.00 -20.88
CA ARG A 81 -23.11 20.17 -20.61
C ARG A 81 -23.53 21.58 -20.26
N HIS A 82 -22.72 22.32 -19.50
CA HIS A 82 -23.12 23.61 -18.90
C HIS A 82 -22.39 24.81 -19.50
N GLY A 83 -21.34 24.59 -20.29
CA GLY A 83 -20.50 25.64 -20.89
C GLY A 83 -19.64 26.41 -19.88
N ARG A 84 -19.53 25.94 -18.63
CA ARG A 84 -18.75 26.54 -17.54
C ARG A 84 -18.06 25.45 -16.73
N TRP A 85 -16.95 25.80 -16.10
CA TRP A 85 -16.26 24.87 -15.21
C TRP A 85 -17.04 24.70 -13.88
N PRO A 86 -17.01 23.51 -13.25
CA PRO A 86 -17.72 23.27 -11.99
C PRO A 86 -17.14 24.03 -10.79
N ASP A 87 -15.95 24.62 -10.94
CA ASP A 87 -15.21 25.38 -9.94
C ASP A 87 -15.30 26.91 -10.12
N GLU A 88 -15.95 27.39 -11.19
CA GLU A 88 -16.45 28.78 -11.34
C GLU A 88 -17.87 28.90 -10.81
#